data_AF-A0A6L3ES54-F1
#
_entry.id   AF-A0A6L3ES54-F1
#
_cell.length_a   1.000
_cell.length_b   1.000
_cell.length_c   1.000
_cell.angle_alpha   90.00
_cell.angle_beta   90.00
_cell.angle_gamma   90.00
#
_symmetry.space_group_name_H-M   'P 1'
#
loop_
_entity.id
_entity.type
_entity.pdbx_description
1 polymer ?
#
loop_
_entity_poly.entity_id
_entity_poly.type
_entity_poly.pdbx_seq_one_letter_code
_entity_poly.pdbx_strand_id
1 'polypeptide(L)'
;EKDDQKYMGSSPLKMFEYMAAGLPILSTTNPCHTEVVGEGKFAFWADGPDADSLHQALSQLWQQRESLPSLSPEALAAANDWTWEAAAKKLNNALCVGLAANGEKTS
;
A
#
# COMPACT_ATOMS: atom_id res chain seq x y z
N GLU A 1 -1.90 23.58 -0.76
CA GLU A 1 -0.46 23.75 -0.52
C GLU A 1 0.01 23.63 0.93
N LYS A 2 -0.78 23.95 1.98
CA LYS A 2 -0.32 23.76 3.39
C LYS A 2 -0.77 22.47 4.09
N ASP A 3 -1.64 21.67 3.48
CA ASP A 3 -2.22 20.48 4.13
C ASP A 3 -1.53 19.17 3.71
N ASP A 4 -0.86 19.14 2.57
CA ASP A 4 -0.26 17.94 1.99
C ASP A 4 0.91 17.39 2.83
N GLN A 5 1.62 18.26 3.57
CA GLN A 5 2.70 17.84 4.47
C GLN A 5 2.23 17.03 5.68
N LYS A 6 0.97 17.18 6.11
CA LYS A 6 0.47 16.53 7.34
C LYS A 6 0.22 15.04 7.15
N TYR A 7 0.03 14.59 5.91
CA TYR A 7 -0.33 13.21 5.57
C TYR A 7 0.84 12.39 5.00
N MET A 8 2.02 12.98 4.84
CA MET A 8 3.24 12.28 4.39
C MET A 8 3.83 11.31 5.43
N GLY A 9 3.31 11.30 6.67
CA GLY A 9 3.86 10.51 7.78
C GLY A 9 2.91 9.47 8.38
N SER A 10 1.68 9.33 7.89
CA SER A 10 0.77 8.32 8.43
C SER A 10 1.13 6.96 7.86
N SER A 11 1.44 6.00 8.72
CA SER A 11 1.64 4.61 8.32
C SER A 11 0.41 4.11 7.55
N PRO A 12 0.58 3.49 6.37
CA PRO A 12 -0.50 2.99 5.53
C PRO A 12 -1.10 1.69 6.10
N LEU A 13 -1.33 1.64 7.41
CA LEU A 13 -1.77 0.45 8.14
C LEU A 13 -3.07 -0.12 7.56
N LYS A 14 -4.01 0.75 7.17
CA LYS A 14 -5.27 0.34 6.55
C LYS A 14 -5.08 -0.37 5.22
N MET A 15 -4.05 -0.02 4.45
CA MET A 15 -3.75 -0.69 3.20
C MET A 15 -3.35 -2.15 3.46
N PHE A 16 -2.48 -2.39 4.44
CA PHE A 16 -2.08 -3.75 4.83
C PHE A 16 -3.28 -4.56 5.33
N GLU A 17 -4.11 -3.99 6.20
CA GLU A 17 -5.29 -4.65 6.75
C GLU A 17 -6.31 -5.04 5.65
N TYR A 18 -6.58 -4.15 4.70
CA TYR A 18 -7.53 -4.40 3.61
C TYR A 18 -6.99 -5.42 2.60
N MET A 19 -5.70 -5.35 2.26
CA MET A 19 -5.07 -6.36 1.40
C MET A 19 -5.11 -7.75 2.05
N ALA A 20 -4.78 -7.86 3.33
CA ALA A 20 -4.83 -9.12 4.07
C ALA A 20 -6.26 -9.67 4.23
N ALA A 21 -7.27 -8.80 4.17
CA ALA A 21 -8.68 -9.18 4.12
C ALA A 21 -9.17 -9.51 2.70
N GLY A 22 -8.31 -9.39 1.68
CA GLY A 22 -8.66 -9.62 0.27
C GLY A 22 -9.65 -8.59 -0.27
N LEU A 23 -9.62 -7.36 0.25
CA LEU A 23 -10.54 -6.29 -0.11
C LEU A 23 -9.92 -5.36 -1.17
N PRO A 24 -10.67 -5.02 -2.23
CA PRO A 24 -10.33 -3.89 -3.08
C PRO A 24 -10.37 -2.57 -2.29
N ILE A 25 -9.53 -1.63 -2.68
CA ILE A 25 -9.29 -0.38 -1.96
C ILE A 25 -9.65 0.79 -2.89
N LEU A 26 -10.55 1.66 -2.43
CA LEU A 26 -10.76 2.99 -3.01
C LEU A 26 -10.13 4.02 -2.08
N SER A 27 -9.24 4.86 -2.59
CA SER A 27 -8.59 5.91 -1.80
C SER A 27 -8.20 7.10 -2.67
N THR A 28 -7.81 8.22 -2.07
CA THR A 28 -7.06 9.27 -2.76
C THR A 28 -5.59 8.90 -2.84
N THR A 29 -4.88 9.43 -3.82
CA THR A 29 -3.44 9.18 -3.97
C THR A 29 -2.65 9.91 -2.88
N ASN A 30 -1.81 9.17 -2.17
CA ASN A 30 -0.74 9.68 -1.31
C ASN A 30 0.49 8.78 -1.56
N PRO A 31 1.72 9.31 -1.63
CA PRO A 31 2.94 8.52 -1.77
C PRO A 31 2.99 7.25 -0.89
N CYS A 32 2.59 7.35 0.38
CA CYS A 32 2.60 6.20 1.30
C CYS A 32 1.60 5.10 0.90
N HIS A 33 0.51 5.44 0.22
CA HIS A 33 -0.46 4.47 -0.29
C HIS A 33 0.06 3.82 -1.58
N THR A 34 0.59 4.62 -2.51
CA THR A 34 1.05 4.11 -3.80
C THR A 34 2.31 3.25 -3.66
N GLU A 35 3.18 3.50 -2.68
CA GLU A 35 4.33 2.63 -2.38
C GLU A 35 3.93 1.23 -1.89
N VAL A 36 2.84 1.12 -1.14
CA VAL A 36 2.37 -0.16 -0.59
C VAL A 36 1.57 -0.94 -1.61
N VAL A 37 0.65 -0.27 -2.28
CA VAL A 37 -0.35 -0.89 -3.14
C VAL A 37 0.14 -1.00 -4.58
N GLY A 38 1.10 -0.15 -4.98
CA GLY A 38 1.75 -0.20 -6.28
C GLY A 38 0.78 -0.08 -7.45
N GLU A 39 0.99 -0.92 -8.46
CA GLU A 39 0.14 -1.06 -9.65
C GLU A 39 -0.93 -2.15 -9.50
N GLY A 40 -1.26 -2.56 -8.27
CA GLY A 40 -2.25 -3.60 -8.00
C GLY A 40 -3.63 -3.22 -8.55
N LYS A 41 -4.26 -4.13 -9.30
CA LYS A 41 -5.59 -3.91 -9.93
C LYS A 41 -6.73 -3.82 -8.93
N PHE A 42 -6.47 -4.19 -7.68
CA PHE A 42 -7.38 -4.07 -6.55
C PHE A 42 -7.44 -2.65 -5.96
N ALA A 43 -6.64 -1.71 -6.49
CA ALA A 43 -6.60 -0.32 -6.04
C ALA A 43 -7.27 0.63 -7.04
N PHE A 44 -8.12 1.51 -6.51
CA PHE A 44 -8.83 2.53 -7.25
C PHE A 44 -8.54 3.88 -6.62
N TRP A 45 -8.25 4.87 -7.47
CA TRP A 45 -7.81 6.18 -7.02
C TRP A 45 -8.84 7.24 -7.38
N ALA A 46 -9.30 8.00 -6.39
CA ALA A 46 -10.07 9.21 -6.60
C ALA A 46 -9.12 10.38 -6.91
N ASP A 47 -9.53 11.27 -7.81
CA ASP A 47 -8.74 12.43 -8.26
C ASP A 47 -8.46 13.44 -7.13
N GLY A 48 -9.34 13.49 -6.13
CA GLY A 48 -9.26 14.40 -5.00
C GLY A 48 -10.10 13.98 -3.80
N PRO A 49 -9.88 14.59 -2.63
CA PRO A 49 -10.63 14.30 -1.40
C PRO A 49 -11.99 15.04 -1.34
N ASP A 50 -12.31 15.86 -2.34
CA ASP A 50 -13.60 16.55 -2.42
C ASP A 50 -14.75 15.56 -2.72
N ALA A 51 -15.97 15.98 -2.38
CA ALA A 51 -17.15 15.14 -2.48
C ALA A 51 -17.44 14.69 -3.92
N ASP A 52 -17.18 15.55 -4.91
CA ASP A 52 -17.47 15.25 -6.31
C ASP A 52 -16.51 14.18 -6.84
N SER A 53 -15.20 14.33 -6.55
CA SER A 53 -14.17 13.34 -6.89
C SER A 53 -14.45 11.97 -6.26
N LEU A 54 -14.79 11.94 -4.97
CA LEU A 54 -15.12 10.70 -4.27
C LEU A 54 -16.40 10.06 -4.80
N HIS A 55 -17.43 10.86 -5.07
CA HIS A 55 -18.69 10.39 -5.66
C HIS A 55 -18.47 9.79 -7.04
N GLN A 56 -17.68 10.43 -7.89
CA GLN A 56 -17.35 9.94 -9.23
C GLN A 56 -16.64 8.60 -9.14
N ALA A 57 -15.57 8.50 -8.34
CA ALA A 57 -14.79 7.27 -8.21
C ALA A 57 -15.62 6.11 -7.63
N LEU A 58 -16.43 6.39 -6.61
CA LEU A 58 -17.33 5.40 -6.02
C LEU A 58 -18.40 4.93 -7.01
N SER A 59 -18.95 5.84 -7.81
CA SER A 59 -19.97 5.52 -8.81
C SER A 59 -19.43 4.60 -9.90
N GLN A 60 -18.21 4.87 -10.40
CA GLN A 60 -17.54 4.00 -11.37
C GLN A 60 -17.30 2.61 -10.77
N LEU A 61 -16.80 2.56 -9.52
CA LEU A 61 -16.55 1.30 -8.82
C LEU A 61 -17.84 0.50 -8.61
N TRP A 62 -18.95 1.18 -8.28
CA TRP A 62 -20.26 0.55 -8.09
C TRP A 62 -20.80 -0.08 -9.36
N GLN A 63 -20.57 0.52 -10.53
CA GLN A 63 -21.00 -0.03 -11.82
C GLN A 63 -20.32 -1.37 -12.12
N GLN A 64 -19.05 -1.52 -11.72
CA GLN A 64 -18.27 -2.75 -11.89
C GLN A 64 -18.22 -3.62 -10.62
N ARG A 65 -19.10 -3.41 -9.64
CA ARG A 65 -19.05 -4.10 -8.33
C ARG A 65 -19.06 -5.63 -8.42
N GLU A 66 -19.66 -6.19 -9.47
CA GLU A 66 -19.72 -7.63 -9.70
C GLU A 66 -18.35 -8.25 -10.05
N SER A 67 -17.41 -7.47 -10.58
CA SER A 67 -16.04 -7.93 -10.85
C SER A 67 -15.11 -7.75 -9.65
N LEU A 68 -15.52 -7.05 -8.59
CA LEU A 68 -14.66 -6.79 -7.44
C LEU A 68 -14.22 -8.05 -6.68
N PRO A 69 -15.07 -9.08 -6.49
CA PRO A 69 -14.64 -10.32 -5.84
C PRO A 69 -13.45 -11.01 -6.54
N SER A 70 -13.31 -10.85 -7.87
CA SER A 70 -12.20 -11.47 -8.60
C SER A 70 -10.84 -10.82 -8.33
N LEU A 71 -10.81 -9.66 -7.67
CA LEU A 71 -9.57 -8.96 -7.30
C LEU A 71 -9.01 -9.42 -5.94
N SER A 72 -9.81 -10.17 -5.17
CA SER A 72 -9.42 -10.64 -3.83
C SER A 72 -8.12 -11.46 -3.81
N PRO A 73 -7.90 -12.43 -4.74
CA PRO A 73 -6.65 -13.19 -4.76
C PRO A 73 -5.41 -12.33 -4.98
N GLU A 74 -5.53 -11.26 -5.79
CA GLU A 74 -4.43 -10.34 -6.06
C GLU A 74 -4.10 -9.49 -4.82
N ALA A 75 -5.12 -8.98 -4.13
CA ALA A 75 -4.94 -8.25 -2.88
C ALA A 75 -4.27 -9.11 -1.79
N LEU A 76 -4.72 -10.37 -1.64
CA LEU A 76 -4.12 -11.33 -0.71
C LEU A 76 -2.67 -11.66 -1.08
N ALA A 77 -2.37 -11.81 -2.37
CA ALA A 77 -1.02 -12.07 -2.85
C ALA A 77 -0.09 -10.89 -2.50
N ALA A 78 -0.52 -9.66 -2.76
CA ALA A 78 0.24 -8.44 -2.45
C ALA A 78 0.48 -8.27 -0.93
N ALA A 79 -0.46 -8.69 -0.08
CA ALA A 79 -0.30 -8.63 1.38
C ALA A 79 0.92 -9.42 1.89
N ASN A 80 1.35 -10.47 1.19
CA ASN A 80 2.44 -11.33 1.64
C ASN A 80 3.79 -10.59 1.75
N ASP A 81 4.00 -9.57 0.93
CA ASP A 81 5.23 -8.76 0.93
C ASP A 81 5.36 -7.83 2.15
N TRP A 82 4.25 -7.67 2.88
CA TRP A 82 4.09 -6.73 3.99
C TRP A 82 3.81 -7.41 5.33
N THR A 83 3.99 -8.73 5.42
CA THR A 83 3.88 -9.47 6.69
C THR A 83 5.01 -9.09 7.66
N TRP A 84 4.78 -9.34 8.96
CA TRP A 84 5.83 -9.20 9.97
C TRP A 84 7.04 -10.09 9.68
N GLU A 85 6.83 -11.28 9.13
CA GLU A 85 7.91 -12.18 8.74
C GLU A 85 8.72 -11.59 7.57
N ALA A 86 8.07 -11.05 6.55
CA ALA A 86 8.74 -10.36 5.44
C ALA A 86 9.53 -9.14 5.93
N ALA A 87 8.95 -8.35 6.84
CA ALA A 87 9.64 -7.22 7.45
C ALA A 87 10.86 -7.65 8.26
N ALA A 88 10.74 -8.70 9.08
CA ALA A 88 11.85 -9.24 9.87
C ALA A 88 12.98 -9.77 8.97
N LYS A 89 12.66 -10.46 7.87
CA LYS A 89 13.64 -10.92 6.87
C LYS A 89 14.38 -9.74 6.23
N LYS A 90 13.65 -8.70 5.80
CA LYS A 90 14.25 -7.47 5.22
C LYS A 90 15.21 -6.81 6.21
N LEU A 91 14.78 -6.65 7.46
CA LEU A 91 15.60 -6.04 8.53
C LEU A 91 16.86 -6.86 8.83
N ASN A 92 16.71 -8.17 8.98
CA ASN A 92 17.84 -9.07 9.24
C ASN A 92 18.89 -9.00 8.12
N ASN A 93 18.44 -9.04 6.86
CA ASN A 93 19.35 -8.96 5.72
C ASN A 93 20.11 -7.63 5.70
N ALA A 94 19.43 -6.51 5.92
CA ALA A 94 20.06 -5.19 5.98
C ALA A 94 21.09 -5.10 7.11
N LEU A 95 20.79 -5.69 8.29
CA LEU A 95 21.72 -5.75 9.41
C LEU A 95 22.97 -6.58 9.08
N CYS A 96 22.81 -7.77 8.49
CA CYS A 96 23.92 -8.61 8.07
C CYS A 96 24.84 -7.90 7.06
N VAL A 97 24.26 -7.23 6.06
CA VAL A 97 25.01 -6.45 5.06
C VAL A 97 25.79 -5.31 5.73
N GLY A 98 25.14 -4.56 6.62
CA GLY A 98 25.77 -3.46 7.35
C GLY A 98 26.93 -3.92 8.25
N LEU A 99 26.78 -5.08 8.90
CA LEU A 99 27.84 -5.66 9.73
C LEU A 99 29.04 -6.13 8.90
N ALA A 100 28.81 -6.78 7.76
CA ALA A 100 29.88 -7.22 6.85
C ALA A 100 30.68 -6.02 6.32
N ALA A 101 30.00 -4.98 5.83
CA ALA A 101 30.64 -3.78 5.29
C ALA A 101 31.46 -2.99 6.34
N ASN A 102 31.13 -3.11 7.63
CA ASN A 102 31.88 -2.49 8.71
C ASN A 102 33.06 -3.35 9.20
N GLY A 103 32.96 -4.68 9.13
CA GLY A 103 34.05 -5.60 9.49
C GLY A 103 35.23 -5.55 8.51
N GLU A 104 34.98 -5.27 7.23
CA GLU A 104 36.02 -5.08 6.21
C GLU A 104 36.77 -3.74 6.33
N LYS A 105 36.21 -2.75 7.05
CA LYS A 105 36.84 -1.43 7.23
C LYS A 105 37.78 -1.34 8.44
N THR A 106 37.78 -2.34 9.32
CA THR A 106 38.57 -2.37 10.56
C THR A 106 39.71 -3.39 10.55
N SER A 107 39.96 -4.06 9.42
CA SER A 107 41.14 -4.92 9.17
C SER A 107 42.06 -4.29 8.15
#